data_AF-A0A7Z8QC06-F1
#
_entry.id   AF-A0A7Z8QC06-F1
#
_cell.length_a   1.000
_cell.length_b   1.000
_cell.length_c   1.000
_cell.angle_alpha   90.00
_cell.angle_beta   90.00
_cell.angle_gamma   90.00
#
_symmetry.space_group_name_H-M   'P 1'
#
loop_
_entity.id
_entity.type
_entity.pdbx_description
1 polymer ?
#
loop_
_entity_poly.entity_id
_entity_poly.type
_entity_poly.pdbx_seq_one_letter_code
_entity_poly.pdbx_strand_id
1 'polypeptide(L)'
;MKDYKIAAINWGVDLQLKPYISEVKAAMDFKAGLCDAVSFTGIQSRQFNSFTGSLDAMGALPSYAHLKTVISTISAPQAAPLMINDPYEVAGVIPIGAAYLFVNDRALLSKYAEMEGRHSNIRIAVMDNDPAQQELVSLLGTPSMSATIAEMYRKFNSGLVDVSYGPAVVYQAMELYKGLQEKGGVIRFPVAQLSLQIIIRKAEFPAEFGQKSREYAFSPFDKAVLLAQNYEQRIAPKWWLNVSEANQSRYHDIYRKTRISLRDKGVYNAKMLRVMRLVRCKKNPQLSECTAIDKE
;
A
#
# COMPACT_ATOMS: atom_id res chain seq x y z
N MET A 1 16.20 -6.60 5.03
CA MET A 1 16.31 -7.00 6.45
C MET A 1 17.71 -7.44 6.89
N LYS A 2 18.52 -8.11 6.06
CA LYS A 2 19.92 -8.43 6.42
C LYS A 2 20.76 -7.16 6.67
N ASP A 3 20.73 -6.19 5.76
CA ASP A 3 21.43 -4.90 5.94
C ASP A 3 20.93 -4.14 7.17
N TYR A 4 19.61 -4.15 7.40
CA TYR A 4 19.00 -3.56 8.60
C TYR A 4 19.48 -4.22 9.90
N LYS A 5 19.61 -5.55 9.94
CA LYS A 5 20.20 -6.26 11.08
C LYS A 5 21.62 -5.75 11.36
N ILE A 6 22.45 -5.61 10.33
CA ILE A 6 23.84 -5.13 10.48
C ILE A 6 23.85 -3.70 11.05
N ALA A 7 22.97 -2.82 10.56
CA ALA A 7 22.86 -1.46 11.08
C ALA A 7 22.39 -1.40 12.54
N ALA A 8 21.43 -2.26 12.92
CA ALA A 8 20.88 -2.31 14.28
C ALA A 8 21.93 -2.63 15.37
N ILE A 9 22.99 -3.38 15.02
CA ILE A 9 24.10 -3.67 15.93
C ILE A 9 24.76 -2.37 16.41
N ASN A 10 24.90 -1.37 15.54
CA ASN A 10 25.47 -0.07 15.89
C ASN A 10 24.57 0.74 16.84
N TRP A 11 23.32 0.33 17.04
CA TRP A 11 22.38 0.94 17.98
C TRP A 11 22.12 0.06 19.20
N GLY A 12 22.98 -0.96 19.42
CA GLY A 12 22.93 -1.82 20.60
C GLY A 12 21.94 -2.98 20.52
N VAL A 13 21.49 -3.38 19.31
CA VAL A 13 20.50 -4.46 19.13
C VAL A 13 21.00 -5.50 18.13
N ASP A 14 21.10 -6.76 18.55
CA ASP A 14 21.31 -7.90 17.65
C ASP A 14 19.99 -8.60 17.33
N LEU A 15 19.48 -8.37 16.12
CA LEU A 15 18.21 -8.94 15.68
C LEU A 15 18.36 -10.39 15.22
N GLN A 16 17.52 -11.29 15.72
CA GLN A 16 17.35 -12.63 15.15
C GLN A 16 16.20 -12.62 14.13
N LEU A 17 16.53 -12.81 12.85
CA LEU A 17 15.55 -12.73 11.77
C LEU A 17 14.84 -14.08 11.59
N LYS A 18 13.52 -14.09 11.77
CA LYS A 18 12.64 -15.23 11.50
C LYS A 18 11.66 -14.89 10.37
N PRO A 19 11.72 -15.59 9.21
CA PRO A 19 10.77 -15.33 8.12
C PRO A 19 9.37 -15.85 8.47
N TYR A 20 8.35 -15.08 8.08
CA TYR A 20 6.95 -15.49 8.15
C TYR A 20 6.35 -15.52 6.74
N ILE A 21 5.53 -16.53 6.48
CA ILE A 21 4.75 -16.64 5.23
C ILE A 21 3.43 -15.87 5.35
N SER A 22 2.87 -15.79 6.56
CA SER A 22 1.59 -15.13 6.85
C SER A 22 1.79 -13.94 7.78
N GLU A 23 1.40 -12.75 7.30
CA GLU A 23 1.40 -11.52 8.10
C GLU A 23 0.39 -11.58 9.25
N VAL A 24 -0.70 -12.35 9.08
CA VAL A 24 -1.70 -12.57 10.14
C VAL A 24 -1.08 -13.34 11.30
N LYS A 25 -0.39 -14.45 11.00
CA LYS A 25 0.28 -15.26 12.02
C LYS A 25 1.37 -14.44 12.73
N ALA A 26 2.18 -13.73 11.96
CA ALA A 26 3.23 -12.91 12.52
C ALA A 26 2.68 -11.78 13.42
N ALA A 27 1.55 -11.17 13.06
CA ALA A 27 0.91 -10.16 13.88
C ALA A 27 0.34 -10.75 15.18
N MET A 28 -0.21 -11.97 15.14
CA MET A 28 -0.63 -12.71 16.34
C MET A 28 0.56 -12.99 17.26
N ASP A 29 1.65 -13.54 16.73
CA ASP A 29 2.88 -13.83 17.49
C ASP A 29 3.48 -12.55 18.10
N PHE A 30 3.50 -11.45 17.34
CA PHE A 30 3.98 -10.15 17.81
C PHE A 30 3.10 -9.57 18.93
N LYS A 31 1.76 -9.64 18.80
CA LYS A 31 0.83 -9.24 19.88
C LYS A 31 0.99 -10.09 21.14
N ALA A 32 1.29 -11.38 20.98
CA ALA A 32 1.53 -12.30 22.08
C ALA A 32 2.92 -12.16 22.72
N GLY A 33 3.76 -11.23 22.24
CA GLY A 33 5.10 -11.00 22.79
C GLY A 33 6.15 -12.05 22.36
N LEU A 34 5.84 -12.91 21.38
CA LEU A 34 6.78 -13.93 20.89
C LEU A 34 7.90 -13.34 20.03
N CYS A 35 7.79 -12.08 19.61
CA CYS A 35 8.79 -11.35 18.83
C CYS A 35 8.85 -9.88 19.29
N ASP A 36 10.05 -9.31 19.45
CA ASP A 36 10.23 -7.93 19.93
C ASP A 36 10.07 -6.89 18.82
N ALA A 37 10.32 -7.31 17.57
CA ALA A 37 10.11 -6.51 16.38
C ALA A 37 9.48 -7.32 15.26
N VAL A 38 8.81 -6.63 14.34
CA VAL A 38 8.20 -7.25 13.18
C VAL A 38 8.15 -6.30 11.99
N SER A 39 8.10 -6.85 10.77
CA SER A 39 7.97 -6.08 9.54
C SER A 39 6.78 -6.59 8.75
N PHE A 40 5.81 -5.71 8.46
CA PHE A 40 4.63 -6.03 7.65
C PHE A 40 4.34 -4.98 6.60
N THR A 41 3.43 -5.28 5.68
CA THR A 41 2.78 -4.29 4.84
C THR A 41 2.19 -3.16 5.69
N GLY A 42 2.14 -1.94 5.13
CA GLY A 42 1.49 -0.81 5.79
C GLY A 42 0.02 -1.09 6.14
N ILE A 43 -0.65 -1.90 5.31
CA ILE A 43 -2.02 -2.37 5.54
C ILE A 43 -2.13 -3.14 6.86
N GLN A 44 -1.31 -4.17 7.06
CA GLN A 44 -1.30 -4.96 8.30
C GLN A 44 -0.80 -4.13 9.50
N SER A 45 0.10 -3.18 9.27
CA SER A 45 0.70 -2.34 10.32
C SER A 45 -0.30 -1.39 10.99
N ARG A 46 -1.43 -1.11 10.34
CA ARG A 46 -2.48 -0.18 10.81
C ARG A 46 -3.06 -0.51 12.18
N GLN A 47 -3.11 -1.80 12.52
CA GLN A 47 -3.58 -2.26 13.84
C GLN A 47 -2.63 -1.90 14.98
N PHE A 48 -1.37 -1.56 14.68
CA PHE A 48 -0.35 -1.18 15.65
C PHE A 48 -0.14 0.34 15.67
N ASN A 49 -0.22 1.00 14.52
CA ASN A 49 -0.20 2.45 14.42
C ASN A 49 -1.09 2.90 13.25
N SER A 50 -2.21 3.56 13.56
CA SER A 50 -3.17 3.97 12.51
C SER A 50 -2.62 5.08 11.62
N PHE A 51 -1.75 5.95 12.14
CA PHE A 51 -1.16 7.06 11.38
C PHE A 51 -0.28 6.53 10.26
N THR A 52 0.74 5.72 10.55
CA THR A 52 1.62 5.17 9.52
C THR A 52 0.95 4.08 8.70
N GLY A 53 0.06 3.26 9.29
CA GLY A 53 -0.69 2.24 8.56
C GLY A 53 -1.76 2.78 7.60
N SER A 54 -1.95 4.10 7.57
CA SER A 54 -2.75 4.80 6.56
C SER A 54 -1.92 5.39 5.41
N LEU A 55 -0.59 5.21 5.42
CA LEU A 55 0.29 5.70 4.35
C LEU A 55 -0.06 5.08 2.99
N ASP A 56 -0.44 3.80 2.99
CA ASP A 56 -0.77 3.03 1.79
C ASP A 56 -2.21 3.31 1.31
N ALA A 57 -2.82 4.42 1.74
CA ALA A 57 -4.20 4.76 1.37
C ALA A 57 -4.37 4.89 -0.14
N MET A 58 -5.45 4.29 -0.65
CA MET A 58 -5.66 4.16 -2.09
C MET A 58 -5.66 5.51 -2.80
N GLY A 59 -4.86 5.65 -3.85
CA GLY A 59 -4.75 6.87 -4.66
C GLY A 59 -4.20 8.10 -3.92
N ALA A 60 -3.79 7.98 -2.66
CA ALA A 60 -3.34 9.12 -1.87
C ALA A 60 -1.95 9.63 -2.29
N LEU A 61 -1.13 8.77 -2.89
CA LEU A 61 0.22 9.10 -3.32
C LEU A 61 0.40 8.70 -4.79
N PRO A 62 0.17 9.61 -5.74
CA PRO A 62 0.17 9.27 -7.17
C PRO A 62 1.55 8.87 -7.72
N SER A 63 2.65 9.20 -7.03
CA SER A 63 4.00 8.88 -7.50
C SER A 63 5.00 8.70 -6.36
N TYR A 64 6.14 8.07 -6.67
CA TYR A 64 7.27 7.93 -5.75
C TYR A 64 7.79 9.27 -5.22
N ALA A 65 7.65 10.36 -5.97
CA ALA A 65 8.02 11.69 -5.50
C ALA A 65 7.09 12.19 -4.38
N HIS A 66 5.79 11.87 -4.43
CA HIS A 66 4.87 12.15 -3.32
C HIS A 66 5.22 11.29 -2.11
N LEU A 67 5.46 10.00 -2.34
CA LEU A 67 5.85 9.04 -1.31
C LEU A 67 7.13 9.47 -0.58
N LYS A 68 8.16 9.91 -1.32
CA LYS A 68 9.42 10.41 -0.74
C LYS A 68 9.19 11.57 0.20
N THR A 69 8.39 12.57 -0.23
CA THR A 69 8.07 13.73 0.60
C THR A 69 7.39 13.32 1.90
N VAL A 70 6.42 12.40 1.85
CA VAL A 70 5.69 11.97 3.04
C VAL A 70 6.57 11.13 3.96
N ILE A 71 7.26 10.09 3.45
CA ILE A 71 8.14 9.26 4.28
C ILE A 71 9.26 10.10 4.92
N SER A 72 9.89 10.99 4.16
CA SER A 72 10.89 11.93 4.69
C SER A 72 10.34 12.78 5.84
N THR A 73 9.08 13.23 5.74
CA THR A 73 8.44 14.06 6.77
C THR A 73 8.16 13.26 8.04
N ILE A 74 7.66 12.03 7.91
CA ILE A 74 7.27 11.21 9.07
C ILE A 74 8.45 10.49 9.73
N SER A 75 9.57 10.33 9.02
CA SER A 75 10.82 9.81 9.59
C SER A 75 11.59 10.86 10.40
N ALA A 76 11.26 12.14 10.28
CA ALA A 76 11.95 13.22 10.99
C ALA A 76 11.63 13.21 12.51
N PRO A 77 12.55 13.66 13.38
CA PRO A 77 12.36 13.64 14.83
C PRO A 77 11.07 14.32 15.31
N GLN A 78 10.62 15.36 14.61
CA GLN A 78 9.40 16.11 14.92
C GLN A 78 8.13 15.25 14.82
N ALA A 79 8.17 14.17 14.04
CA ALA A 79 7.07 13.23 13.87
C ALA A 79 7.13 12.05 14.84
N ALA A 80 8.19 11.91 15.65
CA ALA A 80 8.36 10.77 16.57
C ALA A 80 7.14 10.48 17.47
N PRO A 81 6.43 11.49 18.04
CA PRO A 81 5.22 11.23 18.83
C PRO A 81 4.10 10.54 18.03
N LEU A 82 4.03 10.71 16.71
CA LEU A 82 3.04 10.08 15.85
C LEU A 82 3.39 8.61 15.53
N MET A 83 4.63 8.20 15.79
CA MET A 83 5.13 6.85 15.54
C MET A 83 4.83 5.90 16.71
N ILE A 84 4.45 6.45 17.87
CA ILE A 84 4.21 5.71 19.10
C ILE A 84 2.71 5.51 19.29
N ASN A 85 2.32 4.26 19.55
CA ASN A 85 1.00 3.89 20.02
C ASN A 85 1.20 2.74 21.00
N ASP A 86 1.31 3.07 22.29
CA ASP A 86 1.79 2.14 23.30
C ASP A 86 1.00 0.80 23.27
N PRO A 87 1.68 -0.35 23.37
CA PRO A 87 3.13 -0.52 23.65
C PRO A 87 4.04 -0.49 22.41
N TYR A 88 3.54 -0.08 21.25
CA TYR A 88 4.22 -0.20 19.96
C TYR A 88 4.86 1.11 19.49
N GLU A 89 5.96 0.99 18.76
CA GLU A 89 6.58 2.09 18.03
C GLU A 89 6.89 1.67 16.59
N VAL A 90 6.61 2.55 15.64
CA VAL A 90 7.01 2.38 14.24
C VAL A 90 8.46 2.81 14.11
N ALA A 91 9.34 1.84 13.90
CA ALA A 91 10.78 2.03 13.78
C ALA A 91 11.23 2.26 12.34
N GLY A 92 10.40 2.03 11.33
CA GLY A 92 10.80 2.31 9.95
C GLY A 92 9.69 2.12 8.93
N VAL A 93 9.81 2.80 7.80
CA VAL A 93 8.91 2.68 6.65
C VAL A 93 9.76 2.58 5.39
N ILE A 94 9.56 1.51 4.63
CA ILE A 94 10.34 1.18 3.43
C ILE A 94 9.37 1.05 2.25
N PRO A 95 9.55 1.80 1.15
CA PRO A 95 8.70 1.64 -0.02
C PRO A 95 8.96 0.29 -0.70
N ILE A 96 7.90 -0.39 -1.13
CA ILE A 96 8.00 -1.65 -1.88
C ILE A 96 7.42 -1.59 -3.29
N GLY A 97 6.95 -0.42 -3.71
CA GLY A 97 6.51 -0.15 -5.07
C GLY A 97 5.05 0.25 -5.19
N ALA A 98 4.71 0.77 -6.36
CA ALA A 98 3.35 1.06 -6.76
C ALA A 98 2.57 -0.25 -6.98
N ALA A 99 1.38 -0.35 -6.40
CA ALA A 99 0.43 -1.42 -6.70
C ALA A 99 -0.37 -1.06 -7.96
N TYR A 100 -0.46 -2.00 -8.90
CA TYR A 100 -1.24 -1.88 -10.13
C TYR A 100 -2.36 -2.93 -10.15
N LEU A 101 -3.43 -2.65 -10.90
CA LEU A 101 -4.46 -3.64 -11.21
C LEU A 101 -3.99 -4.52 -12.37
N PHE A 102 -4.06 -5.84 -12.18
CA PHE A 102 -3.93 -6.86 -13.21
C PHE A 102 -5.33 -7.28 -13.63
N VAL A 103 -5.59 -7.24 -14.94
CA VAL A 103 -6.90 -7.58 -15.51
C VAL A 103 -6.76 -8.69 -16.53
N ASN A 104 -7.72 -9.62 -16.57
CA ASN A 104 -7.76 -10.70 -17.56
C ASN A 104 -8.34 -10.26 -18.93
N ASP A 105 -9.01 -9.10 -18.96
CA ASP A 105 -9.61 -8.52 -20.18
C ASP A 105 -9.45 -6.98 -20.17
N ARG A 106 -8.81 -6.44 -21.21
CA ARG A 106 -8.65 -5.00 -21.44
C ARG A 106 -9.97 -4.25 -21.55
N ALA A 107 -11.04 -4.91 -22.03
CA ALA A 107 -12.36 -4.30 -22.18
C ALA A 107 -12.95 -3.86 -20.83
N LEU A 108 -12.43 -4.37 -19.71
CA LEU A 108 -12.87 -3.97 -18.37
C LEU A 108 -12.64 -2.48 -18.08
N LEU A 109 -11.61 -1.86 -18.67
CA LEU A 109 -11.38 -0.42 -18.56
C LEU A 109 -12.53 0.40 -19.15
N SER A 110 -13.03 0.01 -20.32
CA SER A 110 -14.11 0.70 -21.01
C SER A 110 -15.47 0.37 -20.40
N LYS A 111 -15.73 -0.91 -20.08
CA LYS A 111 -16.98 -1.34 -19.44
C LYS A 111 -17.24 -0.62 -18.12
N TYR A 112 -16.20 -0.46 -17.30
CA TYR A 112 -16.32 0.31 -16.07
C TYR A 112 -16.67 1.78 -16.34
N ALA A 113 -16.06 2.39 -17.36
CA ALA A 113 -16.34 3.76 -17.77
C ALA A 113 -17.80 3.93 -18.23
N GLU A 114 -18.28 3.04 -19.09
CA GLU A 114 -19.62 3.08 -19.69
C GLU A 114 -20.75 2.83 -18.69
N MET A 115 -20.52 1.97 -17.69
CA MET A 115 -21.56 1.57 -16.72
C MET A 115 -21.70 2.51 -15.51
N GLU A 116 -20.99 3.64 -15.50
CA GLU A 116 -20.95 4.59 -14.37
C GLU A 116 -20.69 3.95 -12.99
N GLY A 117 -20.06 2.76 -12.94
CA GLY A 117 -19.80 2.05 -11.69
C GLY A 117 -21.03 1.36 -11.07
N ARG A 118 -22.11 1.17 -11.85
CA ARG A 118 -23.29 0.41 -11.41
C ARG A 118 -23.25 -1.01 -11.98
N HIS A 119 -23.40 -2.00 -11.10
CA HIS A 119 -23.65 -3.42 -11.43
C HIS A 119 -22.66 -4.05 -12.41
N SER A 120 -21.36 -3.89 -12.15
CA SER A 120 -20.34 -4.60 -12.92
C SER A 120 -20.24 -6.05 -12.43
N ASN A 121 -20.41 -7.03 -13.33
CA ASN A 121 -20.13 -8.45 -13.06
C ASN A 121 -18.62 -8.74 -12.99
N ILE A 122 -17.80 -7.73 -12.70
CA ILE A 122 -16.35 -7.84 -12.58
C ILE A 122 -16.07 -8.54 -11.25
N ARG A 123 -15.28 -9.60 -11.24
CA ARG A 123 -14.95 -10.30 -9.99
C ARG A 123 -13.60 -9.82 -9.54
N ILE A 124 -13.54 -9.17 -8.38
CA ILE A 124 -12.28 -8.66 -7.83
C ILE A 124 -11.88 -9.54 -6.65
N ALA A 125 -10.66 -10.07 -6.68
CA ALA A 125 -10.10 -10.69 -5.48
C ALA A 125 -9.63 -9.60 -4.51
N VAL A 126 -10.02 -9.73 -3.24
CA VAL A 126 -9.68 -8.79 -2.17
C VAL A 126 -9.08 -9.54 -0.99
N MET A 127 -8.21 -8.88 -0.24
CA MET A 127 -7.67 -9.44 1.00
C MET A 127 -8.72 -9.44 2.10
N ASP A 128 -8.83 -10.56 2.82
CA ASP A 128 -9.81 -10.76 3.90
C ASP A 128 -9.68 -9.75 5.04
N ASN A 129 -8.46 -9.31 5.29
CA ASN A 129 -8.09 -8.43 6.38
C ASN A 129 -7.86 -6.98 5.94
N ASP A 130 -8.30 -6.57 4.73
CA ASP A 130 -8.20 -5.18 4.29
C ASP A 130 -9.58 -4.53 4.09
N PRO A 131 -10.11 -3.85 5.12
CA PRO A 131 -11.37 -3.11 5.03
C PRO A 131 -11.38 -2.07 3.91
N ALA A 132 -10.20 -1.55 3.51
CA ALA A 132 -10.15 -0.53 2.47
C ALA A 132 -10.56 -1.09 1.09
N GLN A 133 -10.22 -2.35 0.82
CA GLN A 133 -10.60 -3.02 -0.42
C GLN A 133 -12.05 -3.43 -0.43
N GLN A 134 -12.55 -3.92 0.71
CA GLN A 134 -13.97 -4.22 0.86
C GLN A 134 -14.82 -2.97 0.64
N GLU A 135 -14.40 -1.83 1.19
CA GLU A 135 -15.06 -0.54 0.96
C GLU A 135 -15.03 -0.12 -0.51
N LEU A 136 -13.86 -0.21 -1.16
CA LEU A 136 -13.75 0.13 -2.58
C LEU A 136 -14.71 -0.74 -3.40
N VAL A 137 -14.69 -2.06 -3.22
CA VAL A 137 -15.55 -2.96 -3.99
C VAL A 137 -17.04 -2.72 -3.71
N SER A 138 -17.40 -2.40 -2.46
CA SER A 138 -18.76 -1.99 -2.10
C SER A 138 -19.19 -0.71 -2.83
N LEU A 139 -18.33 0.32 -2.89
CA LEU A 139 -18.61 1.56 -3.62
C LEU A 139 -18.70 1.34 -5.13
N LEU A 140 -17.99 0.35 -5.67
CA LEU A 140 -18.06 -0.05 -7.07
C LEU A 140 -19.26 -0.96 -7.41
N GLY A 141 -20.07 -1.37 -6.41
CA GLY A 141 -21.22 -2.25 -6.63
C GLY A 141 -20.86 -3.57 -7.31
N THR A 142 -19.66 -4.09 -7.01
CA THR A 142 -19.02 -5.18 -7.74
C THR A 142 -18.87 -6.41 -6.82
N PRO A 143 -19.01 -7.66 -7.30
CA PRO A 143 -18.75 -8.84 -6.47
C PRO A 143 -17.26 -8.96 -6.06
N SER A 144 -17.00 -9.20 -4.77
CA SER A 144 -15.66 -9.52 -4.26
C SER A 144 -15.54 -10.96 -3.80
N MET A 145 -14.35 -11.54 -3.97
CA MET A 145 -13.96 -12.78 -3.30
C MET A 145 -12.82 -12.52 -2.33
N SER A 146 -13.15 -12.68 -1.06
CA SER A 146 -12.23 -12.80 0.06
C SER A 146 -11.19 -13.91 -0.17
N ALA A 147 -9.91 -13.61 0.06
CA ALA A 147 -8.78 -14.51 -0.08
C ALA A 147 -7.54 -14.04 0.72
N THR A 148 -6.66 -14.98 1.07
CA THR A 148 -5.25 -14.65 1.37
C THR A 148 -4.53 -14.11 0.12
N ILE A 149 -3.39 -13.43 0.29
CA ILE A 149 -2.59 -12.91 -0.84
C ILE A 149 -2.25 -14.02 -1.87
N ALA A 150 -1.81 -15.19 -1.39
CA ALA A 150 -1.46 -16.30 -2.27
C ALA A 150 -2.69 -16.85 -3.01
N GLU A 151 -3.84 -16.93 -2.34
CA GLU A 151 -5.09 -17.37 -2.96
C GLU A 151 -5.61 -16.38 -3.99
N MET A 152 -5.54 -15.07 -3.72
CA MET A 152 -5.92 -14.03 -4.66
C MET A 152 -5.24 -14.23 -6.02
N TYR A 153 -3.92 -14.42 -6.02
CA TYR A 153 -3.16 -14.62 -7.25
C TYR A 153 -3.46 -15.96 -7.93
N ARG A 154 -3.69 -17.04 -7.16
CA ARG A 154 -4.12 -18.33 -7.73
C ARG A 154 -5.49 -18.22 -8.41
N LYS A 155 -6.46 -17.55 -7.78
CA LYS A 155 -7.80 -17.34 -8.34
C LYS A 155 -7.74 -16.51 -9.63
N PHE A 156 -6.84 -15.53 -9.70
CA PHE A 156 -6.62 -14.74 -10.91
C PHE A 156 -6.01 -15.58 -12.04
N ASN A 157 -4.96 -16.34 -11.74
CA ASN A 157 -4.31 -17.21 -12.72
C ASN A 157 -5.24 -18.31 -13.27
N SER A 158 -6.24 -18.76 -12.50
CA SER A 158 -7.25 -19.72 -12.95
C SER A 158 -8.48 -19.08 -13.61
N GLY A 159 -8.56 -17.74 -13.70
CA GLY A 159 -9.71 -17.03 -14.27
C GLY A 159 -10.98 -17.03 -13.38
N LEU A 160 -10.85 -17.44 -12.11
CA LEU A 160 -11.96 -17.39 -11.16
C LEU A 160 -12.32 -15.95 -10.75
N VAL A 161 -11.37 -15.03 -10.86
CA VAL A 161 -11.58 -13.59 -10.74
C VAL A 161 -11.05 -12.86 -11.96
N ASP A 162 -11.60 -11.68 -12.24
CA ASP A 162 -11.27 -10.87 -13.41
C ASP A 162 -10.17 -9.84 -13.12
N VAL A 163 -10.05 -9.45 -11.85
CA VAL A 163 -9.09 -8.45 -11.39
C VAL A 163 -8.35 -8.94 -10.15
N SER A 164 -7.04 -8.76 -10.17
CA SER A 164 -6.14 -8.85 -9.02
C SER A 164 -5.29 -7.57 -8.96
N TYR A 165 -4.52 -7.37 -7.91
CA TYR A 165 -3.65 -6.21 -7.80
C TYR A 165 -2.39 -6.52 -7.00
N GLY A 166 -1.37 -5.68 -7.12
CA GLY A 166 -0.14 -5.82 -6.37
C GLY A 166 1.03 -5.06 -7.00
N PRO A 167 2.18 -5.01 -6.33
CA PRO A 167 3.37 -4.38 -6.86
C PRO A 167 3.97 -5.20 -8.00
N ALA A 168 4.73 -4.57 -8.90
CA ALA A 168 5.27 -5.24 -10.08
C ALA A 168 6.13 -6.49 -9.77
N VAL A 169 6.72 -6.59 -8.58
CA VAL A 169 7.46 -7.79 -8.13
C VAL A 169 6.60 -9.06 -8.13
N VAL A 170 5.29 -8.95 -7.84
CA VAL A 170 4.41 -10.12 -7.82
C VAL A 170 4.04 -10.62 -9.22
N TYR A 171 4.16 -9.77 -10.25
CA TYR A 171 3.83 -10.15 -11.63
C TYR A 171 4.64 -11.36 -12.09
N GLN A 172 5.96 -11.35 -11.82
CA GLN A 172 6.82 -12.48 -12.14
C GLN A 172 6.75 -13.56 -11.05
N ALA A 173 6.83 -13.16 -9.77
CA ALA A 173 6.92 -14.12 -8.66
C ALA A 173 5.70 -15.04 -8.54
N MET A 174 4.51 -14.52 -8.86
CA MET A 174 3.25 -15.25 -8.83
C MET A 174 2.74 -15.61 -10.22
N GLU A 175 3.58 -15.45 -11.24
CA GLU A 175 3.28 -15.78 -12.63
C GLU A 175 1.97 -15.17 -13.16
N LEU A 176 1.68 -13.90 -12.79
CA LEU A 176 0.39 -13.26 -13.10
C LEU A 176 0.14 -13.08 -14.60
N TYR A 177 1.17 -13.23 -15.43
CA TYR A 177 1.02 -13.33 -16.89
C TYR A 177 0.11 -14.49 -17.32
N LYS A 178 -0.01 -15.55 -16.50
CA LYS A 178 -0.98 -16.64 -16.73
C LYS A 178 -2.42 -16.13 -16.60
N GLY A 179 -2.71 -15.33 -15.58
CA GLY A 179 -4.04 -14.74 -15.38
C GLY A 179 -4.39 -13.61 -16.35
N LEU A 180 -3.38 -12.90 -16.89
CA LEU A 180 -3.62 -11.90 -17.94
C LEU A 180 -4.24 -12.54 -19.20
N GLN A 181 -3.90 -13.79 -19.53
CA GLN A 181 -4.30 -14.43 -20.78
C GLN A 181 -3.93 -13.56 -22.01
N GLU A 182 -4.46 -13.83 -23.19
CA GLU A 182 -4.16 -13.03 -24.40
C GLU A 182 -4.78 -11.63 -24.37
N LYS A 183 -5.91 -11.46 -23.66
CA LYS A 183 -6.74 -10.25 -23.70
C LYS A 183 -6.49 -9.29 -22.54
N GLY A 184 -5.74 -9.69 -21.53
CA GLY A 184 -5.55 -8.91 -20.32
C GLY A 184 -4.43 -7.88 -20.40
N GLY A 185 -4.14 -7.28 -19.26
CA GLY A 185 -3.09 -6.28 -19.12
C GLY A 185 -2.93 -5.77 -17.70
N VAL A 186 -2.08 -4.77 -17.56
CA VAL A 186 -1.76 -4.08 -16.31
C VAL A 186 -2.16 -2.63 -16.47
N ILE A 187 -3.08 -2.16 -15.64
CA ILE A 187 -3.55 -0.78 -15.69
C ILE A 187 -2.43 0.13 -15.20
N ARG A 188 -1.92 1.02 -16.07
CA ARG A 188 -0.85 1.99 -15.77
C ARG A 188 -1.40 3.18 -14.98
N PHE A 189 -1.98 2.88 -13.83
CA PHE A 189 -2.51 3.85 -12.88
C PHE A 189 -2.44 3.24 -11.48
N PRO A 190 -1.45 3.62 -10.66
CA PRO A 190 -1.25 3.03 -9.35
C PRO A 190 -2.48 3.16 -8.46
N VAL A 191 -2.90 2.06 -7.82
CA VAL A 191 -3.97 2.08 -6.83
C VAL A 191 -3.48 2.52 -5.46
N ALA A 192 -2.20 2.25 -5.16
CA ALA A 192 -1.55 2.64 -3.91
C ALA A 192 -0.02 2.62 -4.07
N GLN A 193 0.67 3.34 -3.20
CA GLN A 193 2.11 3.14 -2.98
C GLN A 193 2.25 2.28 -1.74
N LEU A 194 2.77 1.06 -1.90
CA LEU A 194 2.85 0.11 -0.81
C LEU A 194 4.13 0.32 -0.01
N SER A 195 4.03 0.09 1.29
CA SER A 195 5.17 0.12 2.21
C SER A 195 5.30 -1.17 3.02
N LEU A 196 6.53 -1.48 3.43
CA LEU A 196 6.80 -2.30 4.60
C LEU A 196 7.07 -1.38 5.79
N GLN A 197 6.54 -1.72 6.96
CA GLN A 197 6.77 -0.97 8.18
C GLN A 197 7.36 -1.89 9.24
N ILE A 198 8.43 -1.41 9.87
CA ILE A 198 9.09 -2.07 10.99
C ILE A 198 8.41 -1.55 12.25
N ILE A 199 7.87 -2.45 13.06
CA ILE A 199 7.20 -2.13 14.32
C ILE A 199 7.96 -2.86 15.43
N ILE A 200 8.19 -2.16 16.53
CA ILE A 200 8.87 -2.70 17.72
C ILE A 200 7.95 -2.63 18.94
N ARG A 201 8.13 -3.55 19.88
CA ARG A 201 7.65 -3.37 21.26
C ARG A 201 8.61 -2.40 21.94
N LYS A 202 8.18 -1.16 22.12
CA LYS A 202 9.05 -0.03 22.47
C LYS A 202 9.92 -0.30 23.71
N ALA A 203 9.37 -0.97 24.72
CA ALA A 203 10.06 -1.27 25.98
C ALA A 203 11.24 -2.26 25.85
N GLU A 204 11.30 -3.05 24.77
CA GLU A 204 12.33 -4.07 24.55
C GLU A 204 13.58 -3.52 23.83
N PHE A 205 13.56 -2.23 23.47
CA PHE A 205 14.60 -1.61 22.68
C PHE A 205 15.25 -0.45 23.44
N PRO A 206 16.55 -0.17 23.20
CA PRO A 206 17.22 0.98 23.79
C PRO A 206 16.49 2.29 23.48
N ALA A 207 16.64 3.27 24.38
CA ALA A 207 16.21 4.63 24.10
C ALA A 207 16.79 5.11 22.77
N GLU A 208 16.01 5.89 22.02
CA GLU A 208 16.34 6.41 20.68
C GLU A 208 16.40 5.39 19.54
N PHE A 209 16.30 4.07 19.80
CA PHE A 209 16.37 3.05 18.75
C PHE A 209 15.36 3.33 17.64
N GLY A 210 14.11 3.63 17.99
CA GLY A 210 13.06 3.90 17.01
C GLY A 210 13.38 5.07 16.08
N GLN A 211 13.99 6.15 16.59
CA GLN A 211 14.36 7.30 15.76
C GLN A 211 15.54 6.98 14.83
N LYS A 212 16.62 6.38 15.36
CA LYS A 212 17.79 5.96 14.56
C LYS A 212 17.39 4.99 13.46
N SER A 213 16.49 4.06 13.81
CA SER A 213 15.93 3.10 12.87
C SER A 213 15.13 3.77 11.75
N ARG A 214 14.28 4.78 12.05
CA ARG A 214 13.45 5.47 11.04
C ARG A 214 14.30 6.22 10.04
N GLU A 215 15.34 6.89 10.51
CA GLU A 215 16.30 7.62 9.67
C GLU A 215 17.07 6.67 8.76
N TYR A 216 17.56 5.55 9.31
CA TYR A 216 18.24 4.54 8.51
C TYR A 216 17.32 3.88 7.49
N ALA A 217 16.10 3.50 7.88
CA ALA A 217 15.12 2.87 7.01
C ALA A 217 14.73 3.78 5.82
N PHE A 218 14.74 5.10 6.03
CA PHE A 218 14.53 6.08 4.97
C PHE A 218 15.77 6.30 4.08
N SER A 219 16.99 6.18 4.61
CA SER A 219 18.21 6.49 3.86
C SER A 219 18.37 5.75 2.52
N PRO A 220 17.97 4.46 2.35
CA PRO A 220 18.03 3.79 1.05
C PRO A 220 16.75 3.98 0.20
N PHE A 221 15.91 5.00 0.46
CA PHE A 221 14.63 5.20 -0.24
C PHE A 221 14.80 5.14 -1.76
N ASP A 222 15.77 5.88 -2.32
CA ASP A 222 15.97 5.94 -3.77
C ASP A 222 16.39 4.58 -4.33
N LYS A 223 17.22 3.81 -3.60
CA LYS A 223 17.60 2.44 -3.97
C LYS A 223 16.38 1.50 -3.98
N ALA A 224 15.50 1.63 -2.99
CA ALA A 224 14.27 0.84 -2.93
C ALA A 224 13.31 1.18 -4.07
N VAL A 225 13.16 2.45 -4.42
CA VAL A 225 12.35 2.89 -5.58
C VAL A 225 12.95 2.39 -6.89
N LEU A 226 14.26 2.48 -7.08
CA LEU A 226 14.92 1.93 -8.28
C LEU A 226 14.67 0.43 -8.43
N LEU A 227 14.70 -0.32 -7.33
CA LEU A 227 14.37 -1.75 -7.35
C LEU A 227 12.90 -1.98 -7.77
N ALA A 228 11.96 -1.21 -7.23
CA ALA A 228 10.55 -1.30 -7.63
C ALA A 228 10.36 -0.98 -9.12
N GLN A 229 10.98 0.09 -9.62
CA GLN A 229 10.95 0.48 -11.04
C GLN A 229 11.58 -0.58 -11.94
N ASN A 230 12.64 -1.25 -11.50
CA ASN A 230 13.22 -2.37 -12.24
C ASN A 230 12.22 -3.52 -12.39
N TYR A 231 11.40 -3.81 -11.38
CA TYR A 231 10.32 -4.80 -11.53
C TYR A 231 9.22 -4.32 -12.48
N GLU A 232 8.86 -3.04 -12.44
CA GLU A 232 7.89 -2.45 -13.38
C GLU A 232 8.38 -2.57 -14.84
N GLN A 233 9.66 -2.32 -15.11
CA GLN A 233 10.26 -2.44 -16.44
C GLN A 233 10.30 -3.87 -16.99
N ARG A 234 10.25 -4.88 -16.12
CA ARG A 234 10.16 -6.30 -16.55
C ARG A 234 8.78 -6.67 -17.09
N ILE A 235 7.76 -5.86 -16.84
CA ILE A 235 6.44 -6.02 -17.44
C ILE A 235 6.53 -5.48 -18.88
N ALA A 236 6.44 -6.38 -19.86
CA ALA A 236 6.58 -6.02 -21.26
C ALA A 236 5.61 -4.90 -21.68
N PRO A 237 6.04 -3.92 -22.50
CA PRO A 237 5.23 -2.76 -22.91
C PRO A 237 3.82 -3.09 -23.37
N LYS A 238 3.65 -4.20 -24.10
CA LYS A 238 2.36 -4.67 -24.62
C LYS A 238 1.31 -4.90 -23.53
N TRP A 239 1.71 -5.22 -22.30
CA TRP A 239 0.78 -5.50 -21.21
C TRP A 239 0.24 -4.24 -20.56
N TRP A 240 0.95 -3.12 -20.66
CA TRP A 240 0.52 -1.87 -20.03
C TRP A 240 -0.68 -1.25 -20.74
N LEU A 241 -1.69 -0.89 -19.96
CA LEU A 241 -2.90 -0.23 -20.42
C LEU A 241 -2.90 1.21 -19.90
N ASN A 242 -2.88 2.17 -20.80
CA ASN A 242 -2.96 3.57 -20.43
C ASN A 242 -4.43 3.95 -20.14
N VAL A 243 -4.62 4.79 -19.13
CA VAL A 243 -5.93 5.34 -18.76
C VAL A 243 -6.05 6.72 -19.36
N SER A 244 -7.16 7.01 -20.06
CA SER A 244 -7.46 8.35 -20.58
C SER A 244 -7.58 9.38 -19.46
N GLU A 245 -7.31 10.66 -19.73
CA GLU A 245 -7.38 11.72 -18.71
C GLU A 245 -8.75 11.82 -18.04
N ALA A 246 -9.84 11.65 -18.80
CA ALA A 246 -11.20 11.62 -18.27
C ALA A 246 -11.38 10.48 -17.25
N ASN A 247 -10.88 9.28 -17.55
CA ASN A 247 -10.96 8.14 -16.65
C ASN A 247 -10.03 8.30 -15.43
N GLN A 248 -8.86 8.94 -15.59
CA GLN A 248 -7.97 9.24 -14.46
C GLN A 248 -8.66 10.16 -13.44
N SER A 249 -9.33 11.22 -13.91
CA SER A 249 -10.08 12.14 -13.03
C SER A 249 -11.19 11.41 -12.27
N ARG A 250 -11.92 10.50 -12.94
CA ARG A 250 -12.93 9.65 -12.30
C ARG A 250 -12.33 8.72 -11.25
N TYR A 251 -11.22 8.05 -11.54
CA TYR A 251 -10.56 7.19 -10.55
C TYR A 251 -10.05 7.97 -9.34
N HIS A 252 -9.51 9.18 -9.55
CA HIS A 252 -9.12 10.04 -8.44
C HIS A 252 -10.31 10.40 -7.53
N ASP A 253 -11.48 10.71 -8.11
CA ASP A 253 -12.70 10.99 -7.34
C ASP A 253 -13.19 9.77 -6.56
N ILE A 254 -13.21 8.58 -7.18
CA ILE A 254 -13.55 7.32 -6.51
C ILE A 254 -12.60 7.08 -5.33
N TYR A 255 -11.28 7.15 -5.55
CA TYR A 255 -10.32 6.94 -4.47
C TYR A 255 -10.46 7.98 -3.36
N ARG A 256 -10.76 9.24 -3.68
CA ARG A 256 -11.04 10.28 -2.69
C ARG A 256 -12.27 9.94 -1.84
N LYS A 257 -13.39 9.59 -2.47
CA LYS A 257 -14.62 9.16 -1.77
C LYS A 257 -14.36 7.95 -0.89
N THR A 258 -13.61 6.96 -1.38
CA THR A 258 -13.18 5.81 -0.59
C THR A 258 -12.36 6.23 0.64
N ARG A 259 -11.37 7.13 0.47
CA ARG A 259 -10.55 7.63 1.58
C ARG A 259 -11.37 8.39 2.63
N ILE A 260 -12.32 9.23 2.20
CA ILE A 260 -13.24 9.95 3.08
C ILE A 260 -14.13 8.96 3.85
N SER A 261 -14.76 8.00 3.17
CA SER A 261 -15.59 6.98 3.82
C SER A 261 -14.79 6.18 4.85
N LEU A 262 -13.58 5.73 4.49
CA LEU A 262 -12.71 4.97 5.40
C LEU A 262 -12.20 5.80 6.57
N ARG A 263 -11.98 7.11 6.39
CA ARG A 263 -11.68 8.03 7.49
C ARG A 263 -12.85 8.13 8.46
N ASP A 264 -14.05 8.33 7.93
CA ASP A 264 -15.26 8.52 8.74
C ASP A 264 -15.64 7.22 9.48
N LYS A 265 -15.30 6.05 8.92
CA LYS A 265 -15.38 4.73 9.56
C LYS A 265 -14.23 4.43 10.54
N GLY A 266 -13.29 5.36 10.73
CA GLY A 266 -12.14 5.19 11.63
C GLY A 266 -11.06 4.22 11.13
N VAL A 267 -11.15 3.76 9.88
CA VAL A 267 -10.14 2.88 9.27
C VAL A 267 -8.91 3.69 8.90
N TYR A 268 -9.05 4.77 8.12
CA TYR A 268 -7.90 5.63 7.79
C TYR A 268 -7.74 6.77 8.81
N ASN A 269 -6.49 7.06 9.13
CA ASN A 269 -6.14 8.13 10.05
C ASN A 269 -6.22 9.50 9.36
N ALA A 270 -7.10 10.36 9.87
CA ALA A 270 -7.34 11.70 9.32
C ALA A 270 -6.07 12.57 9.25
N LYS A 271 -5.15 12.46 10.23
CA LYS A 271 -3.90 13.23 10.20
C LYS A 271 -3.01 12.80 9.03
N MET A 272 -2.89 11.51 8.77
CA MET A 272 -2.10 11.00 7.64
C MET A 272 -2.73 11.39 6.30
N LEU A 273 -4.05 11.25 6.15
CA LEU A 273 -4.76 11.70 4.95
C LEU A 273 -4.52 13.19 4.68
N ARG A 274 -4.62 14.02 5.72
CA ARG A 274 -4.33 15.46 5.64
C ARG A 274 -2.89 15.73 5.19
N VAL A 275 -1.89 15.03 5.73
CA VAL A 275 -0.49 15.17 5.30
C VAL A 275 -0.35 14.85 3.81
N MET A 276 -0.89 13.72 3.35
CA MET A 276 -0.81 13.33 1.94
C MET A 276 -1.54 14.32 1.03
N ARG A 277 -2.72 14.79 1.42
CA ARG A 277 -3.47 15.84 0.71
C ARG A 277 -2.66 17.12 0.58
N LEU A 278 -2.02 17.59 1.65
CA LEU A 278 -1.17 18.78 1.61
C LEU A 278 0.00 18.60 0.64
N VAL A 279 0.61 17.42 0.58
CA VAL A 279 1.68 17.12 -0.40
C VAL A 279 1.15 17.14 -1.84
N ARG A 280 -0.02 16.53 -2.10
CA ARG A 280 -0.67 16.58 -3.42
C ARG A 280 -0.99 18.01 -3.83
N CYS A 281 -1.62 18.80 -2.96
CA CYS A 281 -1.99 20.19 -3.23
C CYS A 281 -0.79 21.13 -3.38
N LYS A 282 0.32 20.87 -2.68
CA LYS A 282 1.57 21.62 -2.88
C LYS A 282 2.17 21.35 -4.26
N LYS A 283 2.04 20.13 -4.78
CA LYS A 283 2.57 19.74 -6.10
C LYS A 283 1.63 20.13 -7.24
N ASN A 284 0.32 20.04 -7.03
CA ASN A 284 -0.69 20.46 -7.99
C ASN A 284 -1.88 21.13 -7.26
N PRO A 285 -1.88 22.48 -7.15
CA PRO A 285 -2.96 23.22 -6.50
C PRO A 285 -4.32 23.13 -7.20
N GLN A 286 -4.35 22.72 -8.48
CA GLN A 286 -5.55 22.68 -9.31
C GLN A 286 -6.37 21.39 -9.14
N LEU A 287 -5.92 20.44 -8.32
CA LEU A 287 -6.70 19.23 -8.02
C LEU A 287 -8.01 19.63 -7.32
N SER A 288 -9.12 19.01 -7.73
CA SER A 288 -10.45 19.30 -7.17
C SER A 288 -10.52 19.16 -5.65
N GLU A 289 -9.78 18.21 -5.08
CA GLU A 289 -9.70 17.98 -3.63
C GLU A 289 -9.05 19.13 -2.83
N CYS A 290 -8.28 20.00 -3.48
CA CYS A 290 -7.57 21.10 -2.83
C CYS A 290 -8.51 22.28 -2.54
N THR A 291 -9.59 22.40 -3.30
CA THR A 291 -10.60 23.46 -3.21
C THR A 291 -11.97 22.96 -2.72
N ALA A 292 -12.22 21.64 -2.77
CA ALA A 292 -13.46 21.03 -2.30
C ALA A 292 -13.80 21.38 -0.84
N ILE A 293 -15.09 21.39 -0.48
CA ILE A 293 -15.55 21.68 0.89
C ILE A 293 -15.28 20.49 1.82
N ASP A 294 -15.52 19.28 1.33
CA ASP A 294 -15.34 17.99 2.00
C ASP A 294 -13.88 17.51 1.93
N LYS A 295 -12.93 18.35 2.35
CA LYS A 295 -11.50 18.00 2.26
C LYS A 295 -11.16 16.81 3.15
N GLU A 296 -10.21 15.99 2.69
CA GLU A 296 -9.67 14.81 3.38
C GLU A 296 -9.05 15.09 4.75
#